data_AF-A0A352SDI4-F1
#
_entry.id   AF-A0A352SDI4-F1
#
_cell.length_a   1.000
_cell.length_b   1.000
_cell.length_c   1.000
_cell.angle_alpha   90.00
_cell.angle_beta   90.00
_cell.angle_gamma   90.00
#
_symmetry.space_group_name_H-M   'P 1'
#
loop_
_entity.id
_entity.type
_entity.pdbx_description
1 polymer ?
#
loop_
_entity_poly.entity_id
_entity_poly.type
_entity_poly.pdbx_seq_one_letter_code
_entity_poly.pdbx_strand_id
1 'polypeptide(L)' 'AYRQVPDAVVLPDTEEQVCAVLRLCHELGVPVVPRGSGTSLSGGAMPIAGGLVLSLAKF' A
#
# COMPACT_ATOMS: atom_id res chain seq x y z
N ALA A 1 5.12 19.75 -5.40
CA ALA A 1 5.08 18.72 -4.34
C ALA A 1 4.10 17.64 -4.81
N TYR A 2 4.57 16.46 -5.20
CA TYR A 2 3.70 15.39 -5.68
C TYR A 2 2.93 14.80 -4.50
N ARG A 3 1.60 14.76 -4.61
CA ARG A 3 0.70 14.13 -3.63
C ARG A 3 -0.42 13.45 -4.38
N GLN A 4 -0.76 12.25 -3.93
CA GLN A 4 -1.89 11.49 -4.43
C GLN A 4 -2.59 10.85 -3.23
N VAL A 5 -3.93 10.83 -3.27
CA VAL A 5 -4.73 10.21 -2.22
C VAL A 5 -5.06 8.79 -2.68
N PRO A 6 -4.69 7.75 -1.90
CA PRO A 6 -5.15 6.39 -2.18
C PRO A 6 -6.61 6.23 -1.74
N ASP A 7 -7.27 5.22 -2.28
CA ASP A 7 -8.65 4.88 -1.90
C ASP A 7 -8.69 4.28 -0.49
N ALA A 8 -7.64 3.58 -0.09
CA ALA A 8 -7.51 2.98 1.22
C ALA A 8 -6.05 2.86 1.68
N VAL A 9 -5.88 2.79 3.01
CA VAL A 9 -4.62 2.46 3.66
C VAL A 9 -4.85 1.27 4.59
N VAL A 10 -4.02 0.24 4.47
CA VAL A 10 -4.08 -0.96 5.31
C VAL A 10 -2.88 -1.01 6.25
N LEU A 11 -3.14 -1.29 7.52
CA LEU A 11 -2.16 -1.40 8.60
C LEU A 11 -2.23 -2.82 9.19
N PRO A 12 -1.75 -3.86 8.49
CA PRO A 12 -1.84 -5.22 8.97
C PRO A 12 -0.97 -5.44 10.22
N ASP A 13 -1.38 -6.38 11.05
CA ASP A 13 -0.65 -6.80 12.26
C ASP A 13 -0.04 -8.21 12.10
N THR A 14 -0.43 -8.98 11.07
CA THR A 14 0.15 -10.31 10.78
C THR A 14 0.46 -10.50 9.30
N GLU A 15 1.34 -11.46 8.99
CA GLU A 15 1.67 -11.85 7.60
C GLU A 15 0.46 -12.42 6.86
N GLU A 16 -0.42 -13.16 7.54
CA GLU A 16 -1.64 -13.71 6.95
C GLU A 16 -2.57 -12.60 6.45
N GLN A 17 -2.66 -11.49 7.19
CA GLN A 17 -3.44 -10.32 6.77
C GLN A 17 -2.82 -9.66 5.53
N VAL A 18 -1.48 -9.58 5.45
CA VAL A 18 -0.79 -9.08 4.25
C VAL A 18 -1.13 -9.96 3.05
N CYS A 19 -1.03 -11.28 3.17
CA CYS A 19 -1.37 -12.21 2.10
C CYS A 19 -2.85 -12.08 1.69
N ALA A 20 -3.77 -11.97 2.64
CA ALA A 20 -5.20 -11.81 2.35
C ALA A 20 -5.49 -10.52 1.57
N VAL A 21 -4.88 -9.40 1.97
CA VAL A 21 -5.03 -8.10 1.29
C VAL A 21 -4.48 -8.15 -0.13
N LEU A 22 -3.29 -8.73 -0.32
CA LEU A 22 -2.68 -8.83 -1.65
C LEU A 22 -3.51 -9.70 -2.59
N ARG A 23 -4.04 -10.83 -2.10
CA ARG A 23 -4.95 -11.69 -2.89
C ARG A 23 -6.21 -10.96 -3.30
N LEU A 24 -6.87 -10.27 -2.35
CA LEU A 24 -8.07 -9.50 -2.62
C LEU A 24 -7.81 -8.37 -3.63
N CYS A 25 -6.71 -7.63 -3.49
CA CYS A 25 -6.37 -6.57 -4.42
C CYS A 25 -6.08 -7.12 -5.83
N HIS A 26 -5.44 -8.29 -5.91
CA HIS A 26 -5.21 -8.97 -7.19
C HIS A 26 -6.53 -9.37 -7.86
N GLU A 27 -7.46 -9.98 -7.12
CA GLU A 27 -8.79 -10.37 -7.61
C GLU A 27 -9.61 -9.17 -8.10
N LEU A 28 -9.51 -8.03 -7.40
CA LEU A 28 -10.22 -6.80 -7.72
C LEU A 28 -9.50 -5.90 -8.75
N GLY A 29 -8.29 -6.26 -9.17
CA GLY A 29 -7.46 -5.43 -10.05
C GLY A 29 -7.02 -4.10 -9.42
N VAL A 30 -6.99 -4.02 -8.08
CA VAL A 30 -6.60 -2.82 -7.35
C VAL A 30 -5.07 -2.76 -7.23
N PRO A 31 -4.42 -1.68 -7.69
CA PRO A 31 -2.97 -1.53 -7.55
C PRO A 31 -2.59 -1.32 -6.09
N VAL A 32 -1.52 -2.00 -5.64
CA VAL A 32 -1.02 -1.92 -4.27
C VAL A 32 0.34 -1.22 -4.23
N VAL A 33 0.48 -0.25 -3.34
CA VAL A 33 1.73 0.47 -3.07
C VAL A 33 2.25 0.06 -1.67
N PRO A 34 3.35 -0.70 -1.58
CA PRO A 34 3.97 -1.00 -0.29
C PRO A 34 4.67 0.24 0.28
N ARG A 35 4.51 0.49 1.59
CA ARG A 35 5.07 1.66 2.27
C ARG A 35 5.63 1.31 3.65
N GLY A 36 6.94 1.40 3.80
CA GLY A 36 7.61 1.42 5.11
C GLY A 36 7.58 2.82 5.73
N SER A 37 8.75 3.40 6.03
CA SER A 37 8.89 4.76 6.57
C SER A 37 8.46 5.89 5.60
N GLY A 38 8.34 5.59 4.30
CA GLY A 38 7.91 6.54 3.28
C GLY A 38 8.96 7.58 2.87
N THR A 39 10.25 7.33 3.14
CA THR A 39 11.36 8.24 2.84
C THR A 39 11.95 8.10 1.43
N SER A 40 11.30 7.34 0.54
CA SER A 40 11.79 7.11 -0.82
C SER A 40 11.92 8.43 -1.60
N LEU A 41 13.12 8.71 -2.09
CA LEU A 41 13.42 9.90 -2.92
C LEU A 41 13.00 9.72 -4.39
N SER A 42 12.82 8.47 -4.83
CA SER A 42 12.45 8.12 -6.20
C SER A 42 10.95 7.91 -6.40
N GLY A 43 10.14 8.16 -5.36
CA GLY A 43 8.69 8.02 -5.42
C GLY A 43 8.16 6.58 -5.30
N GLY A 44 8.99 5.60 -4.91
CA GLY A 44 8.57 4.20 -4.79
C GLY A 44 7.52 3.93 -3.71
N ALA A 45 7.31 4.89 -2.80
CA ALA A 45 6.28 4.85 -1.75
C ALA A 45 5.11 5.81 -2.03
N MET A 46 5.01 6.35 -3.25
CA MET A 46 3.97 7.30 -3.62
C MET A 46 2.64 6.58 -3.88
N PRO A 47 1.53 7.03 -3.27
CA PRO A 47 0.21 6.50 -3.57
C PRO A 47 -0.18 6.67 -5.04
N ILE A 48 -1.02 5.77 -5.53
CA ILE A 48 -1.63 5.81 -6.86
C ILE A 48 -3.13 6.02 -6.67
N ALA A 49 -3.78 6.83 -7.51
CA ALA A 49 -5.23 7.00 -7.48
C ALA A 49 -5.93 5.69 -7.84
N GLY A 50 -7.01 5.34 -7.13
CA GLY A 50 -7.63 4.02 -7.31
C GLY A 50 -6.82 2.87 -6.68
N GLY A 51 -5.76 3.20 -5.94
CA GLY A 51 -4.84 2.23 -5.35
C GLY A 51 -4.92 2.14 -3.83
N LEU A 52 -4.35 1.07 -3.31
CA LEU A 52 -4.27 0.78 -1.89
C LEU A 52 -2.84 0.94 -1.40
N VAL A 53 -2.65 1.66 -0.30
CA VAL A 53 -1.34 1.74 0.37
C VAL A 53 -1.28 0.67 1.46
N LEU A 54 -0.28 -0.21 1.35
CA LEU A 54 0.00 -1.23 2.35
C LEU A 54 1.13 -0.75 3.26
N SER A 55 0.83 -0.41 4.51
CA SER A 55 1.86 0.01 5.46
C SER A 55 2.53 -1.19 6.09
N LEU A 56 3.86 -1.25 5.97
CA LEU A 56 4.71 -2.25 6.58
C LEU A 56 5.55 -1.66 7.72
N ALA A 57 5.28 -0.42 8.15
CA ALA A 57 6.09 0.29 9.14
C ALA A 57 6.03 -0.29 10.56
N LYS A 58 5.15 -1.27 10.79
CA LYS A 58 5.01 -1.98 12.07
C LYS A 58 5.81 -3.27 12.14
N PHE A 59 6.35 -3.76 11.02
CA PHE A 59 7.13 -4.99 10.91
C PHE A 59 8.62 -4.69 10.84
#